data_AF-A0A964FGX4-F1
#
_entry.id   AF-A0A964FGX4-F1
#
_cell.length_a   1.000
_cell.length_b   1.000
_cell.length_c   1.000
_cell.angle_alpha   90.00
_cell.angle_beta   90.00
_cell.angle_gamma   90.00
#
_symmetry.space_group_name_H-M   'P 1'
#
loop_
_entity.id
_entity.type
_entity.pdbx_description
1 polymer ?
#
loop_
_entity_poly.entity_id
_entity_poly.type
_entity_poly.pdbx_seq_one_letter_code
_entity_poly.pdbx_strand_id
1 'polypeptide(L)' 'MFFEIAKFAMDVSGLNTQQKVAEWANANKINPFDMGAKNYQRCLWDLKLGGKYHELEYDEDGSLKYQ' A
#
# COMPACT_ATOMS: atom_id res chain seq x y z
N MET A 1 -29.64 -5.49 -11.52
CA MET A 1 -29.04 -4.22 -11.98
C MET A 1 -28.31 -3.43 -10.87
N PHE A 2 -28.22 -3.92 -9.62
CA PHE A 2 -27.52 -3.21 -8.53
C PHE A 2 -26.09 -3.69 -8.23
N PHE A 3 -25.66 -4.81 -8.80
CA PHE A 3 -24.34 -5.41 -8.50
C PHE A 3 -23.17 -4.84 -9.30
N GLU A 4 -23.41 -4.12 -10.40
CA GLU A 4 -22.33 -3.58 -11.24
C GLU A 4 -21.85 -2.19 -10.78
N ILE A 5 -22.69 -1.43 -10.07
CA ILE A 5 -22.33 -0.09 -9.56
C ILE A 5 -21.35 -0.20 -8.38
N ALA A 6 -21.47 -1.24 -7.55
CA ALA A 6 -20.55 -1.48 -6.43
C ALA A 6 -19.12 -1.82 -6.90
N LYS A 7 -18.97 -2.39 -8.10
CA LYS A 7 -17.67 -2.76 -8.65
C LYS A 7 -16.95 -1.56 -9.25
N PHE A 8 -17.70 -0.61 -9.84
CA PHE A 8 -17.14 0.65 -10.36
C PHE A 8 -16.70 1.60 -9.24
N ALA A 9 -17.40 1.62 -8.09
CA ALA A 9 -17.01 2.42 -6.93
C ALA A 9 -15.74 1.88 -6.24
N MET A 10 -15.48 0.57 -6.32
CA MET A 10 -14.22 -0.01 -5.86
C MET A 10 -13.03 0.33 -6.76
N ASP A 11 -13.23 0.66 -8.05
CA ASP A 11 -12.13 1.05 -8.94
C ASP A 11 -11.65 2.49 -8.71
N VAL A 12 -12.52 3.39 -8.22
CA VAL A 12 -12.09 4.72 -7.73
C VAL A 12 -11.23 4.58 -6.46
N SER A 13 -11.35 3.47 -5.73
CA SER A 13 -10.53 3.20 -4.54
C SER A 13 -9.08 2.83 -4.89
N GLY A 14 -8.81 2.28 -6.08
CA GLY A 14 -7.45 1.87 -6.47
C GLY A 14 -6.49 3.05 -6.56
N LEU A 15 -6.94 4.15 -7.16
CA LEU A 15 -6.16 5.39 -7.27
C LEU A 15 -5.91 6.02 -5.89
N ASN A 16 -6.94 6.09 -5.05
CA ASN A 16 -6.84 6.61 -3.68
C ASN A 16 -5.95 5.71 -2.80
N THR A 17 -6.00 4.39 -3.01
CA THR A 17 -5.14 3.42 -2.33
C THR A 17 -3.69 3.61 -2.71
N GLN A 18 -3.39 3.72 -4.01
CA GLN A 18 -2.03 3.99 -4.47
C GLN A 18 -1.50 5.33 -3.95
N GLN A 19 -2.33 6.37 -3.91
CA GLN A 19 -1.95 7.67 -3.33
C GLN A 19 -1.63 7.56 -1.83
N LYS A 20 -2.48 6.90 -1.04
CA LYS A 20 -2.23 6.70 0.40
C LYS A 20 -0.97 5.86 0.67
N VAL A 21 -0.75 4.81 -0.14
CA VAL A 21 0.48 4.02 -0.08
C VAL A 21 1.69 4.89 -0.46
N ALA A 22 1.57 5.74 -1.48
CA ALA A 22 2.63 6.68 -1.86
C ALA A 22 2.93 7.72 -0.78
N GLU A 23 1.92 8.27 -0.11
CA GLU A 23 2.08 9.18 1.02
C GLU A 23 2.77 8.49 2.20
N TRP A 24 2.35 7.29 2.55
CA TRP A 24 3.00 6.49 3.59
C TRP A 24 4.45 6.17 3.21
N ALA A 25 4.70 5.74 1.98
CA ALA A 25 6.03 5.40 1.49
C ALA A 25 6.96 6.64 1.50
N ASN A 26 6.47 7.81 1.09
CA ASN A 26 7.20 9.08 1.15
C ASN A 26 7.56 9.47 2.59
N ALA A 27 6.63 9.31 3.54
CA ALA A 27 6.91 9.53 4.97
C ALA A 27 7.99 8.57 5.50
N ASN A 28 8.12 7.39 4.90
CA ASN A 28 9.11 6.37 5.23
C ASN A 28 10.28 6.31 4.21
N LYS A 29 10.48 7.40 3.44
CA LYS A 29 11.58 7.62 2.47
C LYS A 29 11.78 6.53 1.40
N ILE A 30 10.70 5.92 0.91
CA ILE A 30 10.77 4.81 -0.05
C ILE A 30 9.95 5.08 -1.30
N ASN A 31 10.42 4.57 -2.43
CA ASN A 31 9.65 4.58 -3.66
C ASN A 31 8.47 3.61 -3.55
N PRO A 32 7.21 4.08 -3.58
CA PRO A 32 6.03 3.21 -3.45
C PRO A 32 5.91 2.15 -4.55
N PHE A 33 6.49 2.38 -5.72
CA PHE A 33 6.45 1.45 -6.84
C PHE A 33 7.47 0.30 -6.70
N ASP A 34 8.47 0.49 -5.85
CA ASP A 34 9.57 -0.46 -5.63
C ASP A 34 9.52 -1.07 -4.22
N MET A 35 8.35 -1.10 -3.57
CA MET A 35 8.25 -1.62 -2.19
C MET A 35 8.28 -3.14 -2.11
N GLY A 36 7.81 -3.83 -3.14
CA GLY A 36 7.69 -5.28 -3.15
C GLY A 36 6.37 -5.75 -2.54
N ALA A 37 6.01 -7.00 -2.81
CA ALA A 37 4.64 -7.49 -2.57
C ALA A 37 4.31 -7.55 -1.07
N LYS A 38 5.25 -7.96 -0.21
CA LYS A 38 4.99 -8.06 1.24
C LYS A 38 4.84 -6.69 1.89
N ASN A 39 5.73 -5.76 1.54
CA ASN A 39 5.69 -4.39 2.05
C ASN A 39 4.44 -3.66 1.56
N TYR A 40 4.03 -3.88 0.30
CA TYR A 40 2.77 -3.36 -0.21
C TYR A 40 1.57 -3.89 0.60
N GLN A 41 1.52 -5.20 0.88
CA GLN A 41 0.45 -5.81 1.71
C GLN A 41 0.43 -5.24 3.14
N ARG A 42 1.60 -4.95 3.72
CA ARG A 42 1.71 -4.31 5.03
C ARG A 42 1.28 -2.84 5.01
N CYS A 43 1.60 -2.08 3.96
CA CYS A 43 1.12 -0.71 3.81
C CYS A 43 -0.40 -0.65 3.76
N LEU A 44 -1.02 -1.54 2.97
CA LEU A 44 -2.48 -1.64 2.94
C LEU A 44 -3.05 -1.94 4.33
N TRP A 45 -2.40 -2.85 5.08
CA TRP A 45 -2.80 -3.19 6.45
C TRP A 45 -2.73 -1.99 7.39
N ASP A 46 -1.62 -1.27 7.41
CA ASP A 46 -1.41 -0.11 8.28
C ASP A 46 -2.37 1.05 7.94
N LEU A 47 -2.65 1.24 6.65
CA LEU A 47 -3.60 2.22 6.14
C LEU A 47 -5.07 1.79 6.26
N LYS A 48 -5.33 0.56 6.73
CA LYS A 48 -6.66 -0.05 6.87
C LYS A 48 -7.43 -0.11 5.53
N LEU A 49 -6.70 -0.37 4.44
CA LEU A 49 -7.23 -0.46 3.07
C LEU A 49 -7.41 -1.91 2.60
N GLY A 50 -7.30 -2.88 3.51
CA GLY A 50 -7.18 -4.30 3.19
C GLY A 50 -5.72 -4.76 3.34
N GLY A 51 -5.37 -5.98 2.94
CA GLY A 51 -3.99 -6.47 3.05
C GLY A 51 -3.71 -7.33 4.28
N LYS A 52 -2.44 -7.62 4.52
CA LYS A 52 -1.99 -8.56 5.56
C LYS A 52 -0.86 -7.97 6.38
N TYR A 53 -0.85 -8.31 7.66
CA TYR A 53 0.27 -7.99 8.52
C TYR A 53 1.52 -8.77 8.08
N HIS A 54 2.56 -8.03 7.72
CA HIS A 54 3.93 -8.51 7.54
C HIS A 54 4.86 -7.63 8.37
N GLU A 55 5.93 -8.18 8.93
CA GLU A 55 6.96 -7.34 9.55
C GLU A 55 7.67 -6.50 8.48
N LEU A 56 7.86 -5.22 8.78
CA LEU A 56 8.62 -4.31 7.93
C LEU A 56 10.10 -4.53 8.23
N GLU A 57 10.86 -4.87 7.22
CA GLU A 57 12.32 -4.93 7.30
C GLU A 57 12.90 -3.60 6.81
N TYR A 58 13.90 -3.09 7.52
CA TYR A 58 14.58 -1.84 7.17
C TYR A 58 16.08 -2.10 6.98
N ASP A 59 16.69 -1.38 6.05
CA ASP A 59 18.13 -1.32 5.87
C ASP A 59 18.78 -0.40 6.92
N GLU A 60 20.12 -0.42 7.01
CA GLU A 60 20.88 0.29 8.04
C GLU A 60 20.73 1.82 7.99
N ASP A 61 20.35 2.37 6.84
CA ASP A 61 20.08 3.79 6.64
C ASP A 61 18.65 4.21 7.04
N GLY A 62 17.85 3.25 7.53
CA GLY A 62 16.46 3.43 7.93
C GLY A 62 15.46 3.41 6.77
N SER A 63 15.91 3.08 5.56
CA SER A 63 15.03 2.86 4.41
C SER A 63 14.36 1.48 4.49
N LEU A 64 13.12 1.34 3.99
CA LEU A 64 12.43 0.05 3.97
C LEU A 64 13.09 -0.90 2.96
N LYS A 65 13.50 -2.06 3.42
CA LYS A 65 14.12 -3.10 2.60
C LYS A 65 13.11 -3.74 1.64
N TYR A 66 13.48 -3.90 0.38
CA TYR A 66 12.65 -4.52 -0.66
C TYR A 66 12.43 -6.03 -0.44
N GLN A 67 11.17 -6.49 -0.45
CA GLN A 67 10.75 -7.84 -0.04
C GLN A 67 9.66 -8.47 -0.92
#